data_AF-A0A7X0TSX1-F1
#
_entry.id   AF-A0A7X0TSX1-F1
#
_cell.length_a   1.000
_cell.length_b   1.000
_cell.length_c   1.000
_cell.angle_alpha   90.00
_cell.angle_beta   90.00
_cell.angle_gamma   90.00
#
_symmetry.space_group_name_H-M   'P 1'
#
loop_
_entity.id
_entity.type
_entity.pdbx_description
1 polymer ?
#
loop_
_entity_poly.entity_id
_entity_poly.type
_entity_poly.pdbx_seq_one_letter_code
_entity_poly.pdbx_strand_id
1 'polypeptide(L)'
;MVDYKYAFLWGVIGVVIGICAFTFNYYMVSVSLPGYKFLVAPAIFVLSFFSEETDFTPKMVLFLSGQFIGYLSVAYIYRKVSKLMLSAKRG
;
A
#
# COMPACT_ATOMS: atom_id res chain seq x y z
N MET A 1 12.59 12.89 -11.90
CA MET A 1 11.21 13.41 -11.70
C MET A 1 10.12 12.44 -12.17
N VAL A 2 10.23 11.82 -13.35
CA VAL A 2 9.20 10.89 -13.88
C VAL A 2 8.95 9.68 -12.98
N ASP A 3 9.99 9.11 -12.38
CA ASP A 3 9.86 7.91 -11.53
C ASP A 3 9.10 8.18 -10.23
N TYR A 4 9.28 9.38 -9.65
CA TYR A 4 8.54 9.81 -8.47
C TYR A 4 7.07 10.08 -8.79
N LYS A 5 6.75 10.70 -9.94
CA LYS A 5 5.36 10.91 -10.36
C LYS A 5 4.62 9.58 -10.57
N TYR A 6 5.29 8.61 -11.18
CA TYR A 6 4.77 7.25 -11.35
C TYR A 6 4.52 6.58 -9.99
N ALA A 7 5.53 6.57 -9.12
CA ALA A 7 5.42 5.97 -7.79
C ALA A 7 4.34 6.65 -6.92
N PHE A 8 4.22 7.97 -7.01
CA PHE A 8 3.19 8.73 -6.32
C PHE A 8 1.78 8.32 -6.76
N LEU A 9 1.55 8.16 -8.07
CA LEU A 9 0.27 7.68 -8.58
C LEU A 9 -0.07 6.30 -8.01
N TRP A 10 0.90 5.39 -7.94
CA TRP A 10 0.72 4.08 -7.31
C TRP A 10 0.44 4.19 -5.81
N GLY A 11 1.08 5.11 -5.11
CA GLY A 11 0.75 5.42 -3.71
C GLY A 11 -0.71 5.84 -3.54
N VAL A 12 -1.21 6.74 -4.40
CA VAL A 12 -2.63 7.15 -4.40
C VAL A 12 -3.55 5.96 -4.71
N ILE A 13 -3.20 5.13 -5.69
CA ILE A 13 -3.96 3.90 -5.99
C ILE A 13 -3.98 2.97 -4.78
N GLY A 14 -2.86 2.83 -4.07
CA GLY A 14 -2.77 2.05 -2.82
C GLY A 14 -3.71 2.54 -1.73
N VAL A 15 -3.88 3.87 -1.59
CA VAL A 15 -4.87 4.47 -0.68
C VAL A 15 -6.29 4.09 -1.09
N VAL A 16 -6.62 4.20 -2.37
CA VAL A 16 -7.96 3.82 -2.88
C VAL A 16 -8.23 2.33 -2.63
N ILE A 17 -7.26 1.45 -2.90
CA ILE A 17 -7.34 0.02 -2.60
C ILE A 17 -7.57 -0.20 -1.09
N GLY A 18 -6.81 0.51 -0.25
CA GLY A 18 -6.95 0.46 1.20
C GLY A 18 -8.36 0.83 1.66
N ILE A 19 -8.91 1.93 1.16
CA ILE A 19 -10.28 2.38 1.48
C ILE A 19 -11.29 1.32 1.03
N CYS A 20 -11.24 0.89 -0.23
CA CYS A 20 -12.18 -0.10 -0.75
C CYS A 20 -12.12 -1.43 0.02
N ALA A 21 -10.92 -1.94 0.29
CA ALA A 21 -10.73 -3.19 1.01
C ALA A 21 -11.21 -3.06 2.46
N PHE A 22 -10.86 -1.97 3.15
CA PHE A 22 -11.29 -1.71 4.51
C PHE A 22 -12.81 -1.57 4.60
N THR A 23 -13.42 -0.76 3.73
CA THR A 23 -14.88 -0.58 3.67
C THR A 23 -15.60 -1.89 3.39
N PHE A 24 -15.11 -2.69 2.43
CA PHE A 24 -15.69 -4.00 2.16
C PHE A 24 -15.60 -4.89 3.40
N ASN A 25 -14.44 -4.96 4.05
CA ASN A 25 -14.24 -5.78 5.24
C ASN A 25 -15.13 -5.32 6.42
N TYR A 26 -15.34 -4.00 6.56
CA TYR A 26 -16.18 -3.42 7.60
C TYR A 26 -17.66 -3.76 7.44
N TYR A 27 -18.19 -3.71 6.21
CA TYR A 27 -19.61 -3.97 5.94
C TYR A 27 -19.95 -5.45 5.69
N MET A 28 -19.03 -6.23 5.12
CA MET A 28 -19.25 -7.64 4.78
C MET A 28 -18.76 -8.56 5.91
N VAL A 29 -19.34 -8.41 7.10
CA VAL A 29 -18.95 -9.09 8.36
C VAL A 29 -18.81 -10.62 8.21
N SER A 30 -19.54 -11.25 7.29
CA SER A 30 -19.52 -12.71 7.09
C SER A 30 -18.61 -13.20 5.96
N VAL A 31 -18.03 -12.30 5.15
CA VAL A 31 -17.21 -12.67 3.99
C VAL A 31 -15.91 -11.87 4.00
N SER A 32 -14.80 -12.55 4.25
CA SER A 32 -13.49 -11.92 4.09
C SER A 32 -13.19 -11.75 2.60
N LEU A 33 -12.80 -10.53 2.21
CA LEU A 33 -12.34 -10.26 0.84
C LEU A 33 -11.14 -11.17 0.54
N PRO A 34 -11.21 -12.05 -0.48
CA PRO A 34 -10.08 -12.89 -0.86
C PRO A 34 -8.86 -12.01 -1.17
N GLY A 35 -7.72 -12.32 -0.55
CA GLY A 35 -6.49 -11.55 -0.73
C GLY A 35 -6.43 -10.22 0.05
N TYR A 36 -7.37 -9.94 0.96
CA TYR A 36 -7.36 -8.74 1.81
C TYR A 36 -5.99 -8.48 2.44
N LYS A 37 -5.44 -9.49 3.15
CA LYS A 37 -4.15 -9.38 3.83
C LYS A 37 -3.00 -9.01 2.90
N PHE A 38 -3.07 -9.40 1.63
CA PHE A 38 -2.06 -9.06 0.63
C PHE A 38 -2.26 -7.63 0.12
N LEU A 39 -3.50 -7.27 -0.24
CA LEU A 39 -3.85 -5.94 -0.72
C LEU A 39 -3.51 -4.85 0.29
N VAL A 40 -3.75 -5.12 1.58
CA VAL A 40 -3.50 -4.18 2.69
C VAL A 40 -2.23 -4.50 3.48
N ALA A 41 -1.36 -5.38 2.97
CA ALA A 41 -0.12 -5.79 3.64
C ALA A 41 0.74 -4.61 4.11
N PRO A 42 0.95 -3.53 3.30
CA PRO A 42 1.78 -2.42 3.75
C PRO A 42 1.17 -1.66 4.93
N ALA A 43 -0.15 -1.54 4.98
CA ALA A 43 -0.84 -0.93 6.10
C ALA A 43 -0.82 -1.81 7.35
N ILE A 44 -1.01 -3.13 7.20
CA ILE A 44 -0.87 -4.09 8.31
C ILE A 44 0.54 -4.00 8.90
N PHE A 45 1.56 -3.91 8.05
CA PHE A 45 2.94 -3.75 8.51
C PHE A 45 3.12 -2.48 9.34
N VAL A 46 2.63 -1.32 8.89
CA VAL A 46 2.70 -0.08 9.68
C VAL A 46 1.93 -0.21 11.00
N LEU A 47 0.73 -0.78 10.97
CA LEU A 47 -0.09 -0.98 12.16
C LEU A 47 0.54 -1.95 13.17
N SER A 48 1.38 -2.89 12.74
CA SER A 48 2.05 -3.85 13.63
C SER A 48 3.00 -3.20 14.65
N PHE A 49 3.41 -1.95 14.42
CA PHE A 49 4.20 -1.17 15.38
C PHE A 49 3.36 -0.48 16.46
N PHE A 50 2.03 -0.53 16.35
CA PHE A 50 1.11 0.16 17.25
C PHE A 50 0.25 -0.84 18.03
N SER A 51 -0.19 -0.42 19.21
CA SER A 51 -1.06 -1.24 20.06
C SER A 51 -2.44 -1.44 19.44
N GLU A 52 -3.06 -2.58 19.72
CA GLU A 52 -4.45 -2.87 19.36
C GLU A 52 -5.43 -1.86 19.98
N GLU A 53 -5.09 -1.29 21.14
CA GLU A 53 -5.89 -0.26 21.84
C GLU A 53 -5.84 1.13 21.19
N THR A 54 -5.13 1.29 20.08
CA THR A 54 -5.11 2.56 19.34
C THR A 54 -6.52 2.90 18.86
N ASP A 55 -6.98 4.10 19.18
CA ASP A 55 -8.26 4.65 18.74
C ASP A 55 -8.45 4.53 17.23
N PHE A 56 -9.71 4.45 16.81
CA PHE A 56 -10.08 4.21 15.42
C PHE A 56 -9.49 5.24 14.45
N THR A 57 -9.64 6.53 14.77
CA THR A 57 -9.18 7.63 13.90
C THR A 57 -7.66 7.60 13.65
N PRO A 58 -6.79 7.57 14.67
CA PRO A 58 -5.35 7.46 14.43
C PRO A 58 -4.98 6.14 13.75
N LYS A 59 -5.65 5.04 14.06
CA LYS A 59 -5.46 3.75 13.37
C LYS A 59 -5.77 3.85 11.87
N MET A 60 -6.83 4.55 11.49
CA MET A 60 -7.17 4.77 10.08
C MET A 60 -6.16 5.66 9.35
N VAL A 61 -5.65 6.72 10.01
CA VAL A 61 -4.60 7.57 9.44
C VAL A 61 -3.31 6.77 9.22
N LEU A 62 -2.90 5.95 10.19
CA LEU A 62 -1.75 5.06 10.07
C LEU A 62 -1.95 4.01 8.98
N PHE A 63 -3.15 3.44 8.87
CA PHE A 63 -3.49 2.50 7.83
C PHE A 63 -3.36 3.11 6.42
N LEU A 64 -3.96 4.27 6.17
CA LEU A 64 -3.93 4.92 4.86
C LEU A 64 -2.54 5.46 4.50
N SER A 65 -1.82 6.01 5.47
CA SER A 65 -0.44 6.46 5.27
C SER A 65 0.50 5.29 4.99
N GLY A 66 0.35 4.18 5.72
CA GLY A 66 1.07 2.95 5.45
C GLY A 66 0.79 2.37 4.07
N GLN A 67 -0.47 2.43 3.62
CA GLN A 67 -0.80 2.05 2.25
C GLN A 67 -0.11 2.92 1.20
N PHE A 68 -0.20 4.24 1.38
CA PHE A 68 0.41 5.19 0.45
C PHE A 68 1.92 4.95 0.34
N ILE A 69 2.62 4.92 1.47
CA ILE A 69 4.08 4.75 1.52
C ILE A 69 4.49 3.39 0.97
N GLY A 70 3.74 2.33 1.30
CA GLY A 70 3.98 0.99 0.83
C GLY A 70 3.93 0.87 -0.68
N TYR A 71 2.81 1.25 -1.29
CA TYR A 71 2.63 1.20 -2.73
C TYR A 71 3.60 2.13 -3.46
N LEU A 72 3.86 3.33 -2.92
CA LEU A 72 4.85 4.25 -3.46
C LEU A 72 6.25 3.60 -3.48
N SER A 73 6.66 2.99 -2.37
CA SER A 73 7.98 2.37 -2.24
C SER A 73 8.14 1.20 -3.20
N VAL A 74 7.14 0.31 -3.27
CA VAL A 74 7.15 -0.83 -4.19
C VAL A 74 7.22 -0.38 -5.64
N ALA A 75 6.38 0.59 -6.04
CA ALA A 75 6.37 1.11 -7.41
C ALA A 75 7.68 1.81 -7.78
N TYR A 76 8.28 2.55 -6.84
CA TYR A 76 9.56 3.21 -7.03
C TYR A 76 10.71 2.21 -7.20
N ILE A 77 10.79 1.20 -6.31
CA ILE A 77 11.79 0.14 -6.38
C ILE A 77 11.65 -0.64 -7.68
N TYR A 78 10.43 -1.06 -8.02
CA TYR A 78 10.14 -1.76 -9.28
C TYR A 78 10.65 -0.96 -10.47
N ARG A 79 10.30 0.32 -10.57
CA ARG A 79 10.72 1.17 -11.68
C ARG A 79 12.24 1.32 -11.77
N LYS A 80 12.92 1.47 -10.62
CA LYS A 80 14.38 1.59 -10.56
C LYS A 80 15.07 0.29 -11.00
N VAL A 81 14.61 -0.85 -10.48
CA VAL A 81 15.14 -2.18 -10.84
C VAL A 81 14.92 -2.48 -12.33
N SER A 82 13.72 -2.22 -12.87
CA SER A 82 13.45 -2.44 -14.30
C SER A 82 14.36 -1.62 -15.20
N LYS A 83 14.66 -0.36 -14.84
CA LYS A 83 15.60 0.47 -15.61
C LYS A 83 17.02 -0.08 -15.56
N LEU A 84 17.49 -0.51 -14.39
CA LEU A 84 18.82 -1.11 -14.23
C LEU A 84 18.94 -2.38 -15.09
N MET A 85 17.93 -3.24 -15.06
CA MET A 85 17.90 -4.49 -15.83
C MET A 85 17.88 -4.23 -17.34
N LEU A 86 17.12 -3.23 -17.81
CA LEU A 86 17.11 -2.83 -19.22
C LEU A 86 18.45 -2.24 -19.67
N SER A 87 19.14 -1.50 -18.79
CA SER A 87 20.47 -0.96 -19.07
C SER A 87 21.52 -2.08 -19.18
N ALA A 88 21.47 -3.07 -18.29
CA ALA A 88 22.38 -4.20 -18.28
C ALA A 88 22.23 -5.11 -19.52
N LYS A 89 21.05 -5.14 -20.15
CA LYS A 89 20.79 -5.94 -21.36
C LYS A 89 21.26 -5.26 -22.67
N ARG A 90 21.66 -3.98 -22.61
CA ARG A 90 22.06 -3.18 -23.78
C ARG A 90 23.58 -2.96 -23.90
N GLY A 91 24.35 -3.32 -22.87
CA GLY A 91 25.82 -3.34 -22.90
C GLY A 91 26.32 -4.75 -23.11
#